data_AF-A0A950UHX8-F1
#
_entry.id   AF-A0A950UHX8-F1
#
_cell.length_a   1.000
_cell.length_b   1.000
_cell.length_c   1.000
_cell.angle_alpha   90.00
_cell.angle_beta   90.00
_cell.angle_gamma   90.00
#
_symmetry.space_group_name_H-M   'P 1'
#
loop_
_entity.id
_entity.type
_entity.pdbx_description
1 polymer ?
#
loop_
_entity_poly.entity_id
_entity_poly.type
_entity_poly.pdbx_seq_one_letter_code
_entity_poly.pdbx_strand_id
1 'polypeptide(L)'
;TDEPGMREAARAVLAHGPRWVLIKGGHLPGEGDAVDLLSDGTEEHWFRAPRHANRHTHGTGCTLASAIAAHLAKGQPVPQAVAAAKEYVTSAIAAGFPLGEGIGPVDHAWHLR
;
A
#
# COMPACT_ATOMS: atom_id res chain seq x y z
N THR A 1 9.89 9.32 -8.21
CA THR A 1 9.51 8.27 -9.16
C THR A 1 8.18 8.65 -9.73
N ASP A 2 8.10 8.77 -11.04
CA ASP A 2 6.86 8.89 -11.78
C ASP A 2 6.32 7.50 -12.14
N GLU A 3 5.18 7.41 -12.80
CA GLU A 3 4.63 6.11 -13.22
C GLU A 3 5.60 5.30 -14.12
N PRO A 4 6.33 5.89 -15.08
CA PRO A 4 7.39 5.21 -15.81
C PRO A 4 8.46 4.58 -14.91
N GLY A 5 8.96 5.32 -13.91
CA GLY A 5 9.95 4.80 -12.97
C GLY A 5 9.41 3.66 -12.10
N MET A 6 8.12 3.66 -11.77
CA MET A 6 7.49 2.54 -11.05
C MET A 6 7.43 1.28 -11.91
N ARG A 7 7.17 1.40 -13.22
CA ARG A 7 7.21 0.27 -14.16
C ARG A 7 8.62 -0.32 -14.27
N GLU A 8 9.64 0.53 -14.35
CA GLU A 8 11.04 0.08 -14.37
C GLU A 8 11.39 -0.68 -13.08
N ALA A 9 11.01 -0.15 -11.93
CA ALA A 9 11.21 -0.82 -10.65
C ALA A 9 10.46 -2.16 -10.57
N ALA A 10 9.22 -2.23 -11.07
CA ALA A 10 8.45 -3.46 -11.12
C ALA A 10 9.15 -4.54 -11.97
N ARG A 11 9.61 -4.17 -13.18
CA ARG A 11 10.37 -5.08 -14.06
C ARG A 11 11.66 -5.58 -13.41
N ALA A 12 12.42 -4.68 -12.77
CA ALA A 12 13.66 -5.04 -12.10
C ALA A 12 13.43 -6.05 -10.96
N VAL A 13 12.38 -5.84 -10.15
CA VAL A 13 12.05 -6.78 -9.06
C VAL A 13 11.51 -8.11 -9.60
N LEU A 14 10.67 -8.09 -10.65
CA LEU A 14 10.15 -9.30 -11.31
C LEU A 14 11.28 -10.18 -11.87
N ALA A 15 12.38 -9.58 -12.34
CA ALA A 15 13.55 -10.32 -12.83
C ALA A 15 14.21 -11.21 -11.75
N HIS A 16 13.89 -11.02 -10.47
CA HIS A 16 14.37 -11.85 -9.37
C HIS A 16 13.46 -13.05 -9.05
N GLY A 17 12.39 -13.29 -9.84
CA GLY A 17 11.53 -14.47 -9.75
C GLY A 17 10.20 -14.38 -8.97
N PRO A 18 9.74 -13.26 -8.37
CA PRO A 18 8.39 -13.22 -7.83
C PRO A 18 7.35 -13.27 -8.95
N ARG A 19 6.20 -13.92 -8.69
CA ARG A 19 5.07 -13.95 -9.64
C ARG A 19 4.34 -12.61 -9.76
N TRP A 20 4.36 -11.82 -8.68
CA TRP A 20 3.70 -10.52 -8.59
C TRP A 20 4.60 -9.58 -7.80
N VAL A 21 4.62 -8.31 -8.19
CA VAL A 21 5.35 -7.24 -7.49
C VAL A 21 4.43 -6.04 -7.28
N LEU A 22 4.42 -5.52 -6.04
CA LEU A 22 3.75 -4.28 -5.69
C LEU A 22 4.78 -3.18 -5.38
N ILE A 23 4.89 -2.18 -6.26
CA ILE A 23 5.71 -0.99 -6.06
C ILE A 23 4.86 0.11 -5.44
N LYS A 24 5.25 0.56 -4.24
CA LYS A 24 4.53 1.59 -3.49
C LYS A 24 5.02 2.99 -3.85
N GLY A 25 4.12 3.90 -4.18
CA GLY A 25 4.45 5.31 -4.45
C GLY A 25 4.20 6.24 -3.26
N GLY A 26 3.67 5.75 -2.14
CA GLY A 26 3.26 6.57 -1.00
C GLY A 26 4.35 7.46 -0.36
N HIS A 27 5.65 7.24 -0.60
CA HIS A 27 6.74 8.11 -0.12
C HIS A 27 7.19 9.18 -1.12
N LEU A 28 6.56 9.24 -2.29
CA LEU A 28 6.90 10.21 -3.31
C LEU A 28 6.41 11.61 -2.91
N PRO A 29 7.27 12.64 -2.99
CA PRO A 29 6.86 14.02 -2.78
C PRO A 29 5.90 14.46 -3.90
N GLY A 30 4.84 15.19 -3.54
CA GLY A 30 3.86 15.74 -4.48
C GLY A 30 2.48 15.93 -3.86
N GLU A 31 1.69 16.81 -4.47
CA GLU A 31 0.25 16.95 -4.22
C GLU A 31 -0.50 15.88 -5.04
N GLY A 32 -1.53 15.24 -4.45
CA GLY A 32 -2.35 14.22 -5.12
C GLY A 32 -2.41 12.87 -4.40
N ASP A 33 -2.77 11.82 -5.14
CA ASP A 33 -3.00 10.49 -4.60
C ASP A 33 -1.70 9.72 -4.27
N ALA A 34 -1.78 8.82 -3.30
CA ALA A 34 -0.80 7.77 -3.07
C ALA A 34 -1.04 6.63 -4.07
N VAL A 35 -0.17 6.55 -5.08
CA VAL A 35 -0.27 5.61 -6.19
C VAL A 35 0.62 4.39 -5.95
N ASP A 36 0.07 3.18 -6.06
CA ASP A 36 0.83 1.93 -6.04
C ASP A 36 0.61 1.14 -7.35
N LEU A 37 1.64 0.45 -7.84
CA LEU A 37 1.61 -0.38 -9.04
C LEU A 37 1.80 -1.84 -8.67
N LEU A 38 0.84 -2.69 -9.02
CA LEU A 38 0.97 -4.14 -9.01
C LEU A 38 1.21 -4.65 -10.45
N SER A 39 2.16 -5.55 -10.64
CA SER A 39 2.37 -6.22 -11.93
C SER A 39 2.89 -7.64 -11.77
N ASP A 40 2.52 -8.53 -12.70
CA ASP A 40 3.11 -9.86 -12.89
C ASP A 40 4.04 -9.93 -14.12
N GLY A 41 4.27 -8.81 -14.80
CA GLY A 41 5.03 -8.71 -16.04
C GLY A 41 4.19 -8.78 -17.32
N THR A 42 2.91 -9.13 -17.21
CA THR A 42 1.94 -9.16 -18.33
C THR A 42 0.79 -8.18 -18.11
N GLU A 43 0.31 -8.09 -16.87
CA GLU A 43 -0.75 -7.19 -16.43
C GLU A 43 -0.21 -6.11 -15.49
N GLU A 44 -0.87 -4.94 -15.51
CA GLU A 44 -0.62 -3.83 -14.59
C GLU A 44 -1.93 -3.43 -13.90
N HIS A 45 -1.88 -3.28 -12.58
CA HIS A 45 -2.98 -2.71 -11.80
C HIS A 45 -2.49 -1.50 -11.01
N TRP A 46 -3.15 -0.38 -11.20
CA TRP A 46 -2.84 0.89 -10.56
C TRP A 46 -3.84 1.16 -9.43
N PHE A 47 -3.32 1.32 -8.21
CA PHE A 47 -4.13 1.58 -7.03
C PHE A 47 -3.89 2.99 -6.53
N ARG A 48 -4.91 3.83 -6.60
CA ARG A 48 -4.85 5.23 -6.17
C ARG A 48 -5.72 5.41 -4.93
N ALA A 49 -5.19 6.14 -3.96
CA ALA A 49 -5.91 6.49 -2.74
C ALA A 49 -5.49 7.89 -2.29
N PRO A 50 -6.38 8.67 -1.66
CA PRO A 50 -6.04 10.00 -1.20
C PRO A 50 -4.87 9.97 -0.20
N ARG A 51 -4.01 10.98 -0.26
CA ARG A 51 -3.05 11.24 0.81
C ARG A 51 -3.76 11.95 1.95
N HIS A 52 -3.82 11.33 3.12
CA HIS A 52 -4.35 11.97 4.31
C HIS A 52 -3.31 12.89 4.94
N ALA A 53 -3.75 14.07 5.39
CA ALA A 53 -2.95 15.00 6.19
C ALA A 53 -2.77 14.49 7.63
N ASN A 54 -2.30 13.24 7.78
CA ASN A 54 -2.02 12.60 9.05
C ASN A 54 -0.55 12.17 9.07
N ARG A 55 0.22 12.69 10.04
CA ARG A 55 1.63 12.36 10.21
C ARG A 55 1.86 10.99 10.86
N HIS A 56 0.84 10.41 11.49
CA HIS A 56 0.92 9.15 12.25
C HIS A 56 0.80 7.94 11.32
N THR A 57 1.91 7.62 10.66
CA THR A 57 1.96 6.61 9.59
C THR A 57 2.85 5.41 9.94
N HIS A 58 3.35 5.33 11.18
CA HIS A 58 4.16 4.19 11.60
C HIS A 58 3.35 2.89 11.46
N GLY A 59 3.97 1.87 10.86
CA GLY A 59 3.31 0.59 10.58
C GLY A 59 2.67 0.49 9.19
N THR A 60 2.50 1.57 8.41
CA THR A 60 1.82 1.55 7.09
C THR A 60 2.27 0.38 6.19
N GLY A 61 3.58 0.16 6.04
CA GLY A 61 4.10 -0.94 5.23
C GLY A 61 3.75 -2.34 5.76
N CYS A 62 3.87 -2.53 7.08
CA CYS A 62 3.55 -3.78 7.76
C CYS A 62 2.04 -4.07 7.70
N THR A 63 1.22 -3.06 7.92
CA THR A 63 -0.24 -3.13 7.85
C THR A 63 -0.69 -3.52 6.44
N LEU A 64 -0.15 -2.87 5.40
CA LEU A 64 -0.47 -3.21 4.01
C LEU A 64 -0.11 -4.67 3.69
N ALA A 65 1.12 -5.09 4.00
CA ALA A 65 1.57 -6.46 3.72
C ALA A 65 0.74 -7.51 4.49
N SER A 66 0.42 -7.23 5.75
CA SER A 66 -0.41 -8.11 6.58
C SER A 66 -1.84 -8.21 6.06
N ALA A 67 -2.42 -7.08 5.62
CA ALA A 67 -3.75 -7.07 5.01
C ALA A 67 -3.77 -7.86 3.69
N ILE A 68 -2.77 -7.70 2.82
CA ILE A 68 -2.64 -8.50 1.58
C ILE A 68 -2.61 -9.99 1.94
N ALA A 69 -1.75 -10.39 2.87
CA ALA A 69 -1.63 -11.78 3.30
C ALA A 69 -2.97 -12.34 3.85
N ALA A 70 -3.68 -11.56 4.65
CA ALA A 70 -4.97 -11.95 5.21
C ALA A 70 -6.06 -12.11 4.12
N HIS A 71 -6.08 -11.22 3.12
CA HIS A 71 -7.02 -11.31 2.00
C HIS A 71 -6.71 -12.48 1.07
N LEU A 72 -5.43 -12.77 0.81
CA LEU A 72 -5.00 -13.96 0.08
C LEU A 72 -5.39 -15.25 0.83
N ALA A 73 -5.22 -15.30 2.16
CA ALA A 73 -5.63 -16.44 2.98
C ALA A 73 -7.15 -16.69 2.96
N LYS A 74 -7.95 -15.65 2.68
CA LYS A 74 -9.40 -15.76 2.45
C LYS A 74 -9.76 -16.22 1.03
N GLY A 75 -8.78 -16.55 0.19
CA GLY A 75 -8.98 -17.06 -1.16
C GLY A 75 -9.16 -15.97 -2.23
N GLN A 76 -8.86 -14.70 -1.93
CA GLN A 76 -8.97 -13.64 -2.92
C GLN A 76 -7.84 -13.72 -3.96
N PRO A 77 -8.12 -13.42 -5.25
CA PRO A 77 -7.09 -13.19 -6.26
C PRO A 77 -6.14 -12.05 -5.87
N VAL A 78 -4.90 -12.08 -6.37
CA VAL A 78 -3.86 -11.10 -5.98
C VAL A 78 -4.28 -9.65 -6.21
N PRO A 79 -4.82 -9.24 -7.38
CA PRO A 79 -5.24 -7.85 -7.57
C PRO A 79 -6.34 -7.41 -6.59
N GLN A 80 -7.26 -8.31 -6.25
CA GLN A 80 -8.34 -8.03 -5.30
C GLN A 80 -7.81 -7.91 -3.86
N ALA A 81 -6.90 -8.79 -3.46
CA ALA A 81 -6.27 -8.75 -2.16
C ALA A 81 -5.45 -7.46 -1.95
N VAL A 82 -4.75 -7.00 -2.99
CA VAL A 82 -4.01 -5.73 -2.96
C VAL A 82 -4.95 -4.53 -2.92
N ALA A 83 -6.03 -4.55 -3.71
CA ALA A 83 -7.06 -3.50 -3.68
C ALA A 83 -7.65 -3.32 -2.27
N ALA A 84 -8.10 -4.43 -1.66
CA ALA A 84 -8.69 -4.41 -0.33
C ALA A 84 -7.67 -3.97 0.75
N ALA A 85 -6.42 -4.42 0.64
CA ALA A 85 -5.36 -3.99 1.55
C ALA A 85 -5.01 -2.51 1.41
N LYS A 86 -5.03 -1.97 0.19
CA LYS A 86 -4.83 -0.53 -0.07
C LYS A 86 -5.91 0.31 0.58
N GLU A 87 -7.17 -0.09 0.45
CA GLU A 87 -8.30 0.56 1.12
C GLU A 87 -8.12 0.51 2.64
N TYR A 88 -7.84 -0.68 3.19
CA TYR A 88 -7.65 -0.89 4.61
C TYR A 88 -6.55 -0.01 5.21
N VAL A 89 -5.36 0.02 4.59
CA VAL A 89 -4.24 0.80 5.10
C VAL A 89 -4.48 2.30 4.95
N THR A 90 -5.20 2.73 3.91
CA THR A 90 -5.57 4.14 3.72
C THR A 90 -6.46 4.63 4.87
N SER A 91 -7.49 3.86 5.22
CA SER A 91 -8.35 4.15 6.36
C SER A 91 -7.61 4.07 7.70
N ALA A 92 -6.69 3.12 7.86
CA ALA A 92 -5.85 3.01 9.06
C ALA A 92 -4.92 4.24 9.23
N ILE A 93 -4.41 4.79 8.13
CA ILE A 93 -3.64 6.05 8.13
C ILE A 93 -4.55 7.22 8.48
N ALA A 94 -5.75 7.30 7.92
CA ALA A 94 -6.70 8.37 8.25
C ALA A 94 -7.00 8.40 9.76
N ALA A 95 -7.19 7.23 10.37
CA ALA A 95 -7.45 7.07 11.80
C ALA A 95 -6.19 7.03 12.68
N GLY A 96 -4.99 7.13 12.11
CA GLY A 96 -3.72 7.11 12.85
C GLY A 96 -3.68 8.17 13.95
N PHE A 97 -3.01 7.87 15.06
CA PHE A 97 -3.12 8.66 16.29
C PHE A 97 -1.76 8.90 16.94
N PRO A 98 -1.62 9.99 17.73
CA PRO A 98 -0.38 10.25 18.47
C PRO A 98 -0.15 9.20 19.56
N LEU A 99 1.06 8.66 19.59
CA LEU A 99 1.54 7.78 20.66
C LEU A 99 3.01 8.09 20.93
N GLY A 100 3.31 8.58 22.13
CA GLY A 100 4.62 9.14 22.45
C GLY A 100 4.92 10.44 21.70
N GLU A 101 6.20 10.83 21.67
CA GLU A 101 6.65 12.12 21.11
C GLU A 101 6.96 12.06 19.60
N GLY A 102 7.03 10.85 19.02
CA GLY A 102 7.43 10.60 17.65
C GLY A 102 6.29 10.50 16.62
N ILE A 103 6.56 9.77 15.54
CA ILE A 103 5.53 9.37 14.57
C ILE A 103 4.72 8.22 15.16
N GLY A 104 3.52 8.53 15.63
CA GLY A 104 2.53 7.55 16.09
C GLY A 104 2.08 6.55 15.01
N PRO A 105 1.42 5.45 15.43
CA PRO A 105 1.01 4.37 14.55
C PRO A 105 -0.25 4.70 13.74
N VAL A 106 -0.44 3.95 12.67
CA VAL A 106 -1.76 3.78 12.04
C VAL A 106 -2.71 3.05 12.99
N ASP A 107 -4.01 3.29 12.86
CA ASP A 107 -5.02 2.60 13.67
C ASP A 107 -5.49 1.33 12.97
N HIS A 108 -5.09 0.17 13.50
CA HIS A 108 -5.47 -1.12 12.93
C HIS A 108 -6.94 -1.48 13.22
N ALA A 109 -7.54 -0.90 14.26
CA ALA A 109 -8.89 -1.21 14.70
C ALA A 109 -9.92 -0.16 14.22
N TRP A 110 -9.57 0.63 13.20
CA TRP A 110 -10.39 1.76 12.72
C TRP A 110 -11.84 1.42 12.37
N HIS A 111 -12.12 0.16 11.98
CA HIS A 111 -13.45 -0.32 11.59
C HIS A 111 -14.22 -1.04 12.72
N LEU A 112 -13.65 -1.12 13.93
CA LEU A 112 -14.25 -1.78 15.09
C LEU A 112 -14.86 -0.79 16.09
N ARG A 113 -14.98 0.49 15.69
CA ARG A 113 -15.48 1.58 16.53
C ARG A 113 -16.91 1.95 16.19
#